data_AF-A0A2V3J6M6-F1
#
_entry.id   AF-A0A2V3J6M6-F1
#
_cell.length_a   1.000
_cell.length_b   1.000
_cell.length_c   1.000
_cell.angle_alpha   90.00
_cell.angle_beta   90.00
_cell.angle_gamma   90.00
#
_symmetry.space_group_name_H-M   'P 1'
#
loop_
_entity.id
_entity.type
_entity.pdbx_description
1 polymer ?
#
loop_
_entity_poly.entity_id
_entity_poly.type
_entity_poly.pdbx_seq_one_letter_code
_entity_poly.pdbx_strand_id
1 'polypeptide(L)'
;MITPFSHLTTAQLDRFFAASLPPVANPSAAFADRPALSSVRAQYRQQPFVVSDNVSDSFFAKCYVASQRAVFHPSLCRVPDEKELHARLDAKQPRDYDDIFATVDQRRFLYHPDRTAVRTVDELGADLDTDYDNVRTVAIAVTEHDLRSSLIVSDTPVVYMRNTRQHGFQAIVNVRASFNHTGRISNVTRVVTVTKGFGRPCEVHFVRPRDLVPIHIVLPYSNRPRRLAAFLSMLDTYFRATRSDFLHIIICTTEQEKAFVIAKGRKHKQLTSARLTVISSKGDAKNSFSRAVAVRDAAKNVPRDEIMFVSDVDMRMRGEVFENCRTNTMKGSQVWFPVMFSLYPYGKSLSSRDGMWRRSSYGMACMYRSDFDKVGGFGGHEERRFQGWGSEDVILYNQFRDNPDYAVLRALEPGLLHQWHSKECVRNKHYKDCMRTVYMTIGSQEAVAELMADAKVDYSRLTKGALPL
;
A
#
# COMPACT_ATOMS: atom_id res chain seq x y z
N MET A 1 -55.91 -43.49 -11.11
CA MET A 1 -56.92 -43.04 -12.09
C MET A 1 -56.50 -41.68 -12.60
N ILE A 2 -56.10 -41.65 -13.87
CA ILE A 2 -55.78 -40.48 -14.66
C ILE A 2 -57.09 -39.99 -15.31
N THR A 3 -57.11 -38.73 -15.76
CA THR A 3 -57.85 -38.13 -16.90
C THR A 3 -59.07 -37.25 -16.57
N PRO A 4 -59.46 -36.30 -17.45
CA PRO A 4 -58.65 -35.44 -18.35
C PRO A 4 -59.22 -34.00 -18.53
N PHE A 5 -58.73 -33.33 -19.58
CA PHE A 5 -59.08 -32.04 -20.23
C PHE A 5 -58.07 -30.93 -19.94
N SER A 6 -57.50 -30.21 -20.92
CA SER A 6 -57.36 -30.37 -22.37
C SER A 6 -56.60 -29.12 -22.85
N HIS A 7 -55.65 -29.31 -23.76
CA HIS A 7 -55.21 -28.40 -24.82
C HIS A 7 -55.17 -26.87 -24.55
N LEU A 8 -53.95 -26.34 -24.37
CA LEU A 8 -53.57 -25.03 -24.91
C LEU A 8 -52.28 -25.18 -25.70
N THR A 9 -52.25 -24.60 -26.89
CA THR A 9 -51.20 -24.75 -27.90
C THR A 9 -50.02 -23.83 -27.61
N THR A 10 -48.87 -24.15 -28.21
CA THR A 10 -47.60 -23.42 -28.11
C THR A 10 -47.69 -21.93 -28.49
N ALA A 11 -48.81 -21.47 -29.07
CA ALA A 11 -49.03 -20.08 -29.47
C ALA A 11 -49.59 -19.17 -28.35
N GLN A 12 -49.93 -19.69 -27.16
CA GLN A 12 -50.47 -18.88 -26.05
C GLN A 12 -49.46 -18.53 -24.94
N LEU A 13 -48.25 -19.08 -24.97
CA LEU A 13 -47.16 -18.70 -24.04
C LEU A 13 -46.30 -17.52 -24.53
N ASP A 14 -46.38 -17.18 -25.83
CA ASP A 14 -45.55 -16.13 -26.44
C ASP A 14 -46.06 -14.70 -26.25
N ARG A 15 -47.19 -14.49 -25.54
CA ARG A 15 -47.73 -13.14 -25.25
C ARG A 15 -47.37 -12.56 -23.88
N PHE A 16 -46.60 -13.27 -23.04
CA PHE A 16 -46.16 -12.74 -21.74
C PHE A 16 -44.74 -12.14 -21.73
N PHE A 17 -43.98 -12.22 -22.83
CA PHE A 17 -42.58 -11.75 -22.90
C PHE A 17 -42.29 -10.72 -24.00
N ALA A 18 -43.30 -10.03 -24.52
CA ALA A 18 -43.12 -8.96 -25.51
C ALA A 18 -43.50 -7.58 -24.95
N ALA A 19 -42.69 -7.05 -24.03
CA ALA A 19 -42.64 -5.61 -23.70
C ALA A 19 -41.26 -5.23 -23.14
N SER A 20 -40.36 -4.90 -24.07
CA SER A 20 -39.36 -3.82 -23.97
C SER A 20 -38.46 -3.73 -22.72
N LEU A 21 -37.31 -4.42 -22.77
CA LEU A 21 -36.07 -3.93 -22.17
C LEU A 21 -35.06 -3.66 -23.30
N PRO A 22 -34.29 -2.55 -23.25
CA PRO A 22 -33.31 -2.25 -24.29
C PRO A 22 -32.25 -3.35 -24.35
N PRO A 23 -31.66 -3.61 -25.53
CA PRO A 23 -30.75 -4.73 -25.73
C PRO A 23 -29.53 -4.58 -24.82
N VAL A 24 -29.27 -5.62 -24.02
CA VAL A 24 -28.01 -5.82 -23.32
C VAL A 24 -26.92 -5.91 -24.38
N ALA A 25 -26.10 -4.87 -24.47
CA ALA A 25 -24.93 -4.88 -25.32
C ALA A 25 -24.03 -6.07 -24.93
N ASN A 26 -23.67 -6.85 -25.93
CA ASN A 26 -22.76 -7.99 -25.84
C ASN A 26 -21.50 -7.61 -25.02
N PRO A 27 -21.15 -8.32 -23.92
CA PRO A 27 -19.94 -8.04 -23.15
C PRO A 27 -18.65 -8.26 -23.95
N SER A 28 -18.75 -8.92 -25.11
CA SER A 28 -17.66 -9.19 -26.04
C SER A 28 -17.37 -8.04 -27.02
N ALA A 29 -18.25 -7.04 -27.14
CA ALA A 29 -18.07 -5.93 -28.09
C ALA A 29 -17.36 -4.70 -27.49
N ALA A 30 -17.29 -4.59 -26.15
CA ALA A 30 -16.63 -3.46 -25.46
C ALA A 30 -15.09 -3.60 -25.36
N PHE A 31 -14.51 -4.66 -25.92
CA PHE A 31 -13.07 -4.91 -25.94
C PHE A 31 -12.40 -4.70 -27.31
N ALA A 32 -13.18 -4.39 -28.36
CA ALA A 32 -12.68 -4.33 -29.73
C ALA A 32 -11.93 -3.02 -30.10
N ASP A 33 -12.14 -1.94 -29.35
CA ASP A 33 -11.53 -0.61 -29.63
C ASP A 33 -10.37 -0.24 -28.69
N ARG A 34 -9.73 -1.23 -28.05
CA ARG A 34 -8.42 -0.99 -27.42
C ARG A 34 -7.34 -1.12 -28.48
N PRO A 35 -6.39 -0.17 -28.61
CA PRO A 35 -5.25 -0.35 -29.49
C PRO A 35 -4.59 -1.69 -29.16
N ALA A 36 -4.51 -2.56 -30.16
CA ALA A 36 -3.90 -3.87 -30.01
C ALA A 36 -2.52 -3.72 -29.35
N LEU A 37 -2.17 -4.61 -28.41
CA LEU A 37 -0.85 -4.65 -27.77
C LEU A 37 0.33 -4.58 -28.78
N SER A 38 0.09 -4.92 -30.05
CA SER A 38 1.01 -4.75 -31.17
C SER A 38 1.28 -3.29 -31.57
N SER A 39 0.31 -2.38 -31.51
CA SER A 39 0.49 -0.95 -31.88
C SER A 39 1.22 -0.16 -30.79
N VAL A 40 0.99 -0.50 -29.51
CA VAL A 40 1.74 0.03 -28.37
C VAL A 40 3.22 -0.37 -28.49
N ARG A 41 3.52 -1.65 -28.79
CA ARG A 41 4.90 -2.15 -29.01
C ARG A 41 5.62 -1.47 -30.18
N ALA A 42 4.90 -1.08 -31.24
CA ALA A 42 5.48 -0.37 -32.37
C ALA A 42 5.86 1.08 -32.01
N GLN A 43 5.09 1.73 -31.12
CA GLN A 43 5.34 3.10 -30.66
C GLN A 43 6.55 3.21 -29.71
N TYR A 44 6.88 2.15 -28.95
CA TYR A 44 8.06 2.11 -28.07
C TYR A 44 9.39 2.08 -28.83
N ARG A 45 9.41 1.64 -30.10
CA ARG A 45 10.66 1.49 -30.89
C ARG A 45 11.30 2.79 -31.35
N GLN A 46 10.66 3.95 -31.15
CA GLN A 46 11.21 5.26 -31.56
C GLN A 46 11.54 6.19 -30.38
N GLN A 47 11.61 5.68 -29.15
CA GLN A 47 11.91 6.52 -27.98
C GLN A 47 13.41 6.59 -27.70
N PRO A 48 13.93 7.76 -27.28
CA PRO A 48 15.34 7.92 -27.01
C PRO A 48 15.77 7.02 -25.85
N PHE A 49 16.93 6.40 -26.01
CA PHE A 49 17.60 5.71 -24.91
C PHE A 49 18.15 6.72 -23.92
N VAL A 50 18.19 6.37 -22.64
CA VAL A 50 19.16 6.97 -21.73
C VAL A 50 20.41 6.10 -21.77
N VAL A 51 21.47 6.66 -22.33
CA VAL A 51 22.81 6.08 -22.29
C VAL A 51 23.46 6.57 -21.01
N SER A 52 23.80 5.65 -20.11
CA SER A 52 24.62 5.96 -18.95
C SER A 52 25.92 5.18 -19.07
N ASP A 53 27.04 5.89 -19.13
CA ASP A 53 28.37 5.28 -19.28
C ASP A 53 28.90 4.70 -17.96
N ASN A 54 28.20 4.95 -16.84
CA ASN A 54 28.60 4.57 -15.48
C ASN A 54 27.83 3.36 -14.92
N VAL A 55 27.18 2.57 -15.79
CA VAL A 55 26.52 1.30 -15.41
C VAL A 55 27.41 0.12 -15.76
N SER A 56 27.55 -0.82 -14.83
CA SER A 56 28.41 -2.00 -15.00
C SER A 56 27.73 -3.15 -15.73
N ASP A 57 26.40 -3.33 -15.58
CA ASP A 57 25.63 -4.32 -16.31
C ASP A 57 25.13 -3.72 -17.63
N SER A 58 25.53 -4.36 -18.73
CA SER A 58 25.13 -4.03 -20.11
C SER A 58 23.62 -3.94 -20.32
N PHE A 59 22.82 -4.62 -19.48
CA PHE A 59 21.36 -4.53 -19.48
C PHE A 59 20.88 -3.10 -19.19
N PHE A 60 21.50 -2.41 -18.23
CA PHE A 60 21.11 -1.06 -17.81
C PHE A 60 21.72 0.04 -18.69
N ALA A 61 22.70 -0.28 -19.54
CA ALA A 61 23.38 0.67 -20.43
C ALA A 61 22.47 1.24 -21.54
N LYS A 62 21.35 0.57 -21.85
CA LYS A 62 20.42 0.96 -22.91
C LYS A 62 18.97 0.78 -22.47
N CYS A 63 18.52 1.68 -21.60
CA CYS A 63 17.13 1.70 -21.16
C CYS A 63 16.26 2.60 -22.03
N TYR A 64 15.09 2.10 -22.42
CA TYR A 64 14.07 2.87 -23.13
C TYR A 64 13.33 3.78 -22.14
N VAL A 65 13.24 5.07 -22.42
CA VAL A 65 12.54 6.03 -21.56
C VAL A 65 11.21 6.43 -22.16
N ALA A 66 10.14 6.17 -21.42
CA ALA A 66 8.76 6.55 -21.77
C ALA A 66 8.62 8.07 -22.00
N SER A 67 8.43 8.51 -23.26
CA SER A 67 8.47 9.94 -23.65
C SER A 67 7.23 10.76 -23.27
N GLN A 68 6.06 10.13 -23.17
CA GLN A 68 4.80 10.84 -22.97
C GLN A 68 3.80 10.01 -22.15
N ARG A 69 3.94 10.09 -20.82
CA ARG A 69 2.86 10.17 -19.82
C ARG A 69 3.48 10.01 -18.44
N ALA A 70 3.19 10.97 -17.55
CA ALA A 70 3.32 10.81 -16.11
C ALA A 70 2.25 9.82 -15.60
N VAL A 71 2.28 8.61 -16.13
CA VAL A 71 1.42 7.49 -15.76
C VAL A 71 2.37 6.35 -15.49
N PHE A 72 2.16 5.64 -14.38
CA PHE A 72 3.02 4.54 -13.97
C PHE A 72 3.18 3.51 -15.07
N HIS A 73 4.29 2.78 -15.00
CA HIS A 73 4.49 1.63 -15.87
C HIS A 73 3.26 0.72 -15.75
N PRO A 74 2.64 0.30 -16.88
CA PRO A 74 1.49 -0.62 -16.85
C PRO A 74 1.74 -1.93 -16.09
N SER A 75 3.02 -2.22 -15.78
CA SER A 75 3.44 -3.36 -14.98
C SER A 75 3.14 -3.24 -13.49
N LEU A 76 2.81 -2.05 -13.01
CA LEU A 76 2.33 -1.85 -11.64
C LEU A 76 0.79 -1.98 -11.57
N CYS A 77 0.11 -1.97 -12.71
CA CYS A 77 -1.30 -2.33 -12.82
C CYS A 77 -1.41 -3.85 -12.96
N ARG A 78 -1.99 -4.52 -11.96
CA ARG A 78 -2.16 -5.97 -12.01
C ARG A 78 -3.50 -6.30 -12.67
N VAL A 79 -3.47 -7.03 -13.78
CA VAL A 79 -4.69 -7.66 -14.31
C VAL A 79 -4.89 -8.98 -13.57
N PRO A 80 -6.06 -9.22 -12.92
CA PRO A 80 -6.40 -10.51 -12.33
C PRO A 80 -6.27 -11.65 -13.35
N ASP A 81 -5.69 -12.78 -12.94
CA ASP A 81 -5.82 -13.99 -13.76
C ASP A 81 -7.21 -14.63 -13.59
N GLU A 82 -7.63 -15.44 -14.56
CA GLU A 82 -8.97 -16.05 -14.61
C GLU A 82 -9.23 -17.02 -13.43
N LYS A 83 -8.17 -17.68 -12.92
CA LYS A 83 -8.22 -18.52 -11.71
C LYS A 83 -8.38 -17.67 -10.44
N GLU A 84 -7.88 -16.44 -10.44
CA GLU A 84 -8.06 -15.47 -9.36
C GLU A 84 -9.49 -14.97 -9.36
N LEU A 85 -10.06 -14.70 -10.54
CA LEU A 85 -11.46 -14.33 -10.67
C LEU A 85 -12.40 -15.40 -10.08
N HIS A 86 -12.10 -16.69 -10.31
CA HIS A 86 -12.91 -17.82 -9.84
C HIS A 86 -12.70 -18.15 -8.34
N ALA A 87 -11.48 -18.00 -7.79
CA ALA A 87 -11.20 -18.24 -6.37
C ALA A 87 -11.69 -17.11 -5.44
N ARG A 88 -12.09 -15.96 -5.98
CA ARG A 88 -12.47 -14.73 -5.25
C ARG A 88 -13.78 -14.81 -4.47
N LEU A 89 -14.65 -15.78 -4.77
CA LEU A 89 -15.86 -15.98 -3.97
C LEU A 89 -15.54 -16.50 -2.56
N ASP A 90 -14.39 -17.18 -2.40
CA ASP A 90 -13.96 -17.81 -1.13
C ASP A 90 -12.65 -17.23 -0.54
N ALA A 91 -11.83 -16.55 -1.34
CA ALA A 91 -10.53 -16.03 -0.89
C ALA A 91 -10.67 -14.73 -0.05
N LYS A 92 -10.50 -14.85 1.27
CA LYS A 92 -10.47 -13.72 2.23
C LYS A 92 -9.21 -12.83 2.17
N GLN A 93 -8.21 -13.17 1.35
CA GLN A 93 -6.91 -12.48 1.32
C GLN A 93 -6.41 -12.32 -0.13
N PRO A 94 -5.80 -11.17 -0.49
CA PRO A 94 -5.25 -10.95 -1.83
C PRO A 94 -4.09 -11.91 -2.15
N ARG A 95 -3.94 -12.37 -3.41
CA ARG A 95 -2.81 -13.25 -3.82
C ARG A 95 -1.56 -12.46 -4.25
N ASP A 96 -1.29 -11.33 -3.63
CA ASP A 96 -0.04 -10.56 -3.82
C ASP A 96 1.10 -11.03 -2.89
N TYR A 97 0.86 -12.07 -2.07
CA TYR A 97 1.87 -12.73 -1.24
C TYR A 97 3.05 -13.33 -2.02
N ASP A 98 2.85 -13.62 -3.31
CA ASP A 98 3.86 -14.27 -4.14
C ASP A 98 4.87 -13.28 -4.75
N ASP A 99 4.62 -11.97 -4.62
CA ASP A 99 5.59 -10.93 -4.99
C ASP A 99 6.61 -10.76 -3.86
N ILE A 100 7.89 -10.66 -4.22
CA ILE A 100 8.96 -10.37 -3.26
C ILE A 100 9.18 -8.87 -3.25
N PHE A 101 9.17 -8.26 -2.06
CA PHE A 101 9.41 -6.83 -1.85
C PHE A 101 10.61 -6.64 -0.95
N ALA A 102 11.51 -5.73 -1.31
CA ALA A 102 12.59 -5.27 -0.46
C ALA A 102 12.70 -3.76 -0.55
N THR A 103 13.24 -3.16 0.51
CA THR A 103 13.49 -1.71 0.57
C THR A 103 14.93 -1.51 0.96
N VAL A 104 15.61 -0.59 0.27
CA VAL A 104 16.94 -0.10 0.65
C VAL A 104 16.83 1.37 1.00
N ASP A 105 17.27 1.75 2.19
CA ASP A 105 17.30 3.16 2.60
C ASP A 105 18.60 3.86 2.17
N GLN A 106 18.67 5.18 2.39
CA GLN A 106 19.85 6.00 2.10
C GLN A 106 21.14 5.53 2.79
N ARG A 107 21.06 4.71 3.85
CA ARG A 107 22.22 4.13 4.54
C ARG A 107 22.61 2.77 3.97
N ARG A 108 22.04 2.40 2.82
CA ARG A 108 22.19 1.10 2.15
C ARG A 108 21.71 -0.08 3.00
N PHE A 109 20.85 0.14 4.01
CA PHE A 109 20.26 -0.99 4.75
C PHE A 109 19.16 -1.67 3.93
N LEU A 110 19.31 -2.96 3.68
CA LEU A 110 18.30 -3.80 3.07
C LEU A 110 17.31 -4.31 4.11
N TYR A 111 16.04 -4.00 3.87
CA TYR A 111 14.89 -4.57 4.56
C TYR A 111 14.22 -5.60 3.64
N HIS A 112 14.04 -6.82 4.13
CA HIS A 112 13.45 -7.93 3.36
C HIS A 112 12.51 -8.77 4.24
N PRO A 113 11.32 -9.19 3.75
CA PRO A 113 10.32 -9.89 4.55
C PRO A 113 10.78 -11.26 5.05
N ASP A 114 11.55 -11.98 4.24
CA ASP A 114 11.98 -13.36 4.52
C ASP A 114 13.45 -13.50 4.95
N ARG A 115 14.17 -12.40 5.22
CA ARG A 115 15.57 -12.46 5.70
C ARG A 115 15.66 -12.08 7.17
N THR A 116 16.57 -12.77 7.88
CA THR A 116 16.62 -12.76 9.34
C THR A 116 17.24 -11.49 9.95
N ALA A 117 17.93 -10.68 9.16
CA ALA A 117 18.52 -9.43 9.64
C ALA A 117 18.50 -8.35 8.56
N VAL A 118 18.39 -7.10 9.02
CA VAL A 118 18.75 -5.93 8.22
C VAL A 118 20.26 -5.94 8.08
N ARG A 119 20.73 -5.94 6.83
CA ARG A 119 22.15 -5.94 6.44
C ARG A 119 22.39 -4.80 5.46
N THR A 120 23.62 -4.33 5.34
CA THR A 120 23.92 -3.41 4.24
C THR A 120 23.89 -4.17 2.91
N VAL A 121 23.64 -3.47 1.80
CA VAL A 121 23.70 -4.08 0.46
C VAL A 121 25.10 -4.68 0.22
N ASP A 122 26.15 -4.00 0.66
CA ASP A 122 27.55 -4.40 0.54
C ASP A 122 27.83 -5.77 1.21
N GLU A 123 27.13 -6.09 2.31
CA GLU A 123 27.27 -7.36 3.05
C GLU A 123 26.58 -8.57 2.38
N LEU A 124 25.76 -8.34 1.34
CA LEU A 124 24.89 -9.36 0.74
C LEU A 124 25.43 -9.96 -0.56
N GLY A 125 26.50 -9.41 -1.10
CA GLY A 125 27.20 -9.90 -2.29
C GLY A 125 27.23 -8.89 -3.43
N ALA A 126 28.23 -9.04 -4.31
CA ALA A 126 28.54 -8.09 -5.37
C ALA A 126 27.40 -7.89 -6.38
N ASP A 127 26.56 -8.89 -6.63
CA ASP A 127 25.48 -8.80 -7.62
C ASP A 127 24.35 -7.85 -7.18
N LEU A 128 23.90 -7.94 -5.93
CA LEU A 128 22.85 -7.05 -5.41
C LEU A 128 23.34 -5.61 -5.28
N ASP A 129 24.60 -5.46 -4.89
CA ASP A 129 25.32 -4.19 -4.81
C ASP A 129 25.38 -3.51 -6.18
N THR A 130 25.79 -4.30 -7.18
CA THR A 130 25.83 -3.87 -8.58
C THR A 130 24.46 -3.49 -9.12
N ASP A 131 23.43 -4.31 -8.90
CA ASP A 131 22.07 -4.00 -9.34
C ASP A 131 21.54 -2.72 -8.68
N TYR A 132 21.77 -2.54 -7.37
CA TYR A 132 21.37 -1.33 -6.64
C TYR A 132 22.05 -0.07 -7.20
N ASP A 133 23.36 -0.10 -7.42
CA ASP A 133 24.06 1.07 -7.93
C ASP A 133 23.70 1.34 -9.40
N ASN A 134 23.51 0.31 -10.23
CA ASN A 134 23.03 0.47 -11.61
C ASN A 134 21.65 1.14 -11.68
N VAL A 135 20.68 0.71 -10.86
CA VAL A 135 19.33 1.33 -10.90
C VAL A 135 19.35 2.78 -10.42
N ARG A 136 20.22 3.13 -9.45
CA ARG A 136 20.40 4.52 -9.00
C ARG A 136 21.01 5.38 -10.09
N THR A 137 22.06 4.89 -10.75
CA THR A 137 22.73 5.57 -11.86
C THR A 137 21.75 5.84 -13.00
N VAL A 138 20.94 4.85 -13.39
CA VAL A 138 19.87 5.02 -14.38
C VAL A 138 18.85 6.07 -13.92
N ALA A 139 18.40 6.02 -12.66
CA ALA A 139 17.42 6.97 -12.13
C ALA A 139 17.92 8.43 -12.11
N ILE A 140 19.19 8.63 -11.78
CA ILE A 140 19.86 9.95 -11.84
C ILE A 140 19.93 10.44 -13.28
N ALA A 141 20.43 9.61 -14.21
CA ALA A 141 20.55 9.98 -15.63
C ALA A 141 19.18 10.32 -16.26
N VAL A 142 18.13 9.58 -15.90
CA VAL A 142 16.74 9.87 -16.34
C VAL A 142 16.24 11.20 -15.76
N THR A 143 16.61 11.51 -14.52
CA THR A 143 16.27 12.78 -13.88
C THR A 143 16.96 13.96 -14.58
N GLU A 144 18.25 13.83 -14.91
CA GLU A 144 18.99 14.84 -15.70
C GLU A 144 18.39 15.04 -17.08
N HIS A 145 18.05 13.94 -17.75
CA HIS A 145 17.39 13.96 -19.05
C HIS A 145 16.02 14.68 -19.00
N ASP A 146 15.20 14.43 -17.97
CA ASP A 146 13.92 15.11 -17.78
C ASP A 146 14.11 16.63 -17.56
N LEU A 147 15.12 17.01 -16.79
CA LEU A 147 15.42 18.42 -16.48
C LEU A 147 16.16 19.15 -17.60
N ARG A 148 16.75 18.41 -18.54
CA ARG A 148 17.70 18.92 -19.53
C ARG A 148 18.83 19.73 -18.86
N SER A 149 19.28 19.27 -17.70
CA SER A 149 20.29 19.92 -16.88
C SER A 149 20.96 18.89 -15.97
N SER A 150 22.24 19.09 -15.69
CA SER A 150 22.98 18.27 -14.74
C SER A 150 22.56 18.56 -13.30
N LEU A 151 22.59 17.54 -12.46
CA LEU A 151 22.32 17.71 -11.04
C LEU A 151 23.55 18.25 -10.32
N ILE A 152 23.35 19.18 -9.40
CA ILE A 152 24.38 19.69 -8.49
C ILE A 152 24.54 18.72 -7.32
N VAL A 153 23.41 18.31 -6.75
CA VAL A 153 23.31 17.35 -5.66
C VAL A 153 22.18 16.39 -6.01
N SER A 154 22.39 15.10 -5.80
CA SER A 154 21.34 14.10 -5.90
C SER A 154 21.42 13.15 -4.71
N ASP A 155 20.26 12.74 -4.24
CA ASP A 155 20.07 11.75 -3.19
C ASP A 155 18.94 10.79 -3.59
N THR A 156 19.06 9.56 -3.11
CA THR A 156 18.07 8.51 -3.28
C THR A 156 17.64 8.01 -1.90
N PRO A 157 16.74 8.73 -1.21
CA PRO A 157 16.37 8.44 0.19
C PRO A 157 15.90 7.00 0.40
N VAL A 158 15.28 6.41 -0.63
CA VAL A 158 14.75 5.06 -0.61
C VAL A 158 14.68 4.46 -2.01
N VAL A 159 15.00 3.17 -2.10
CA VAL A 159 14.84 2.34 -3.30
C VAL A 159 13.98 1.13 -2.93
N TYR A 160 12.86 0.96 -3.64
CA TYR A 160 12.01 -0.21 -3.50
C TYR A 160 12.33 -1.20 -4.60
N MET A 161 12.77 -2.40 -4.24
CA MET A 161 13.02 -3.49 -5.18
C MET A 161 11.92 -4.52 -5.07
N ARG A 162 11.38 -4.94 -6.20
CA ARG A 162 10.37 -6.01 -6.22
C ARG A 162 10.61 -6.97 -7.37
N ASN A 163 10.30 -8.24 -7.13
CA ASN A 163 10.23 -9.23 -8.18
C ASN A 163 8.78 -9.69 -8.31
N THR A 164 8.21 -9.48 -9.48
CA THR A 164 6.79 -9.77 -9.75
C THR A 164 6.69 -10.88 -10.77
N ARG A 165 5.70 -11.77 -10.60
CA ARG A 165 5.49 -12.87 -11.56
C ARG A 165 5.19 -12.38 -12.97
N GLN A 166 4.54 -11.22 -13.10
CA GLN A 166 4.12 -10.69 -14.40
C GLN A 166 5.22 -9.87 -15.10
N HIS A 167 6.14 -9.26 -14.36
CA HIS A 167 7.05 -8.24 -14.92
C HIS A 167 8.53 -8.44 -14.57
N GLY A 168 8.87 -9.46 -13.78
CA GLY A 168 10.24 -9.71 -13.34
C GLY A 168 10.68 -8.66 -12.32
N PHE A 169 11.95 -8.24 -12.42
CA PHE A 169 12.56 -7.29 -11.50
C PHE A 169 12.11 -5.86 -11.79
N GLN A 170 11.78 -5.12 -10.74
CA GLN A 170 11.46 -3.71 -10.78
C GLN A 170 12.16 -2.99 -9.61
N ALA A 171 12.73 -1.83 -9.90
CA ALA A 171 13.23 -0.90 -8.90
C ALA A 171 12.48 0.43 -9.01
N ILE A 172 11.92 0.90 -7.91
CA ILE A 172 11.28 2.20 -7.79
C ILE A 172 12.20 3.06 -6.93
N VAL A 173 12.81 4.07 -7.55
CA VAL A 173 13.82 4.94 -6.96
C VAL A 173 13.22 6.32 -6.73
N ASN A 174 13.13 6.74 -5.47
CA ASN A 174 12.82 8.12 -5.14
C ASN A 174 14.10 8.94 -5.29
N VAL A 175 14.11 9.91 -6.19
CA VAL A 175 15.24 10.83 -6.43
C VAL A 175 14.88 12.21 -5.89
N ARG A 176 15.74 12.77 -5.05
CA ARG A 176 15.71 14.18 -4.64
C ARG A 176 16.97 14.84 -5.15
N ALA A 177 16.83 15.96 -5.84
CA ALA A 177 17.98 16.63 -6.41
C ALA A 177 17.86 18.14 -6.43
N SER A 178 19.00 18.81 -6.56
CA SER A 178 19.11 20.23 -6.83
C SER A 178 19.79 20.42 -8.17
N PHE A 179 19.30 21.33 -8.99
CA PHE A 179 19.86 21.62 -10.31
C PHE A 179 19.90 23.12 -10.57
N ASN A 180 20.80 23.55 -11.47
CA ASN A 180 20.84 24.93 -11.91
C ASN A 180 19.91 25.10 -13.11
N HIS A 181 18.91 25.97 -12.96
CA HIS A 181 18.10 26.44 -14.07
C HIS A 181 18.30 27.94 -14.23
N THR A 182 18.91 28.36 -15.35
CA THR A 182 19.10 29.77 -15.70
C THR A 182 19.74 30.61 -14.58
N GLY A 183 20.72 30.05 -13.86
CA GLY A 183 21.41 30.73 -12.74
C GLY A 183 20.73 30.62 -11.38
N ARG A 184 19.58 29.94 -11.29
CA ARG A 184 18.84 29.71 -10.03
C ARG A 184 18.87 28.24 -9.65
N ILE A 185 19.31 27.95 -8.43
CA ILE A 185 19.23 26.61 -7.85
C ILE A 185 17.77 26.30 -7.53
N SER A 186 17.28 25.20 -8.09
CA SER A 186 15.93 24.67 -7.85
C SER A 186 16.03 23.23 -7.33
N ASN A 187 15.12 22.86 -6.44
CA ASN A 187 15.00 21.49 -5.94
C ASN A 187 13.93 20.73 -6.72
N VAL A 188 14.08 19.42 -6.82
CA VAL A 188 13.17 18.57 -7.56
C VAL A 188 13.07 17.18 -6.95
N THR A 189 11.86 16.63 -6.97
CA THR A 189 11.58 15.24 -6.65
C THR A 189 11.17 14.49 -7.93
N ARG A 190 11.71 13.29 -8.13
CA ARG A 190 11.25 12.33 -9.15
C ARG A 190 11.09 10.95 -8.53
N VAL A 191 10.18 10.17 -9.08
CA VAL A 191 10.11 8.73 -8.81
C VAL A 191 10.36 8.02 -10.12
N VAL A 192 11.44 7.25 -10.18
CA VAL A 192 11.86 6.52 -11.38
C VAL A 192 11.62 5.04 -11.17
N THR A 193 10.89 4.41 -12.07
CA THR A 193 10.67 2.95 -12.10
C THR A 193 11.52 2.35 -13.21
N VAL A 194 12.49 1.52 -12.84
CA VAL A 194 13.33 0.74 -13.74
C VAL A 194 12.81 -0.69 -13.75
N THR A 195 12.55 -1.27 -14.92
CA THR A 195 12.03 -2.64 -15.06
C THR A 195 12.97 -3.49 -15.91
N LYS A 196 13.31 -4.68 -15.37
CA LYS A 196 14.08 -5.74 -16.02
C LYS A 196 13.18 -6.97 -16.17
N GLY A 197 12.49 -7.04 -17.31
CA GLY A 197 11.55 -8.12 -17.64
C GLY A 197 12.21 -9.33 -18.29
N PHE A 198 11.52 -10.48 -18.28
CA PHE A 198 12.00 -11.72 -18.92
C PHE A 198 12.19 -11.56 -20.44
N GLY A 199 13.44 -11.38 -20.89
CA GLY A 199 13.78 -11.24 -22.30
C GLY A 199 13.31 -9.94 -22.96
N ARG A 200 12.97 -8.91 -22.15
CA ARG A 200 12.59 -7.57 -22.63
C ARG A 200 13.73 -6.60 -22.38
N PRO A 201 13.87 -5.54 -23.19
CA PRO A 201 14.84 -4.51 -22.90
C PRO A 201 14.50 -3.80 -21.58
N CYS A 202 15.49 -3.12 -21.00
CA CYS A 202 15.27 -2.26 -19.85
C CYS A 202 14.24 -1.17 -20.17
N GLU A 203 13.17 -1.10 -19.39
CA GLU A 203 12.12 -0.09 -19.52
C GLU A 203 12.17 0.85 -18.32
N VAL A 204 12.18 2.17 -18.58
CA VAL A 204 12.23 3.19 -17.55
C VAL A 204 11.07 4.17 -17.69
N HIS A 205 10.37 4.34 -16.58
CA HIS A 205 9.30 5.31 -16.41
C HIS A 205 9.66 6.26 -15.28
N PHE A 206 9.19 7.50 -15.35
CA PHE A 206 9.33 8.41 -14.23
C PHE A 206 8.07 9.24 -14.05
N VAL A 207 7.82 9.65 -12.81
CA VAL A 207 6.74 10.58 -12.46
C VAL A 207 7.27 11.78 -11.70
N ARG A 208 6.47 12.85 -11.68
CA ARG A 208 6.78 14.13 -11.04
C ARG A 208 5.81 14.33 -9.87
N PRO A 209 6.14 13.87 -8.66
CA PRO A 209 5.28 14.08 -7.50
C PRO A 209 5.03 15.56 -7.27
N ARG A 210 3.83 15.88 -6.77
CA ARG A 210 3.53 17.25 -6.36
C ARG A 210 4.20 17.50 -5.01
N ASP A 211 5.18 18.39 -5.01
CA ASP A 211 5.79 18.87 -3.77
C ASP A 211 4.73 19.62 -2.94
N LEU A 212 4.88 19.56 -1.61
CA LEU A 212 4.07 20.34 -0.65
C LEU A 212 2.55 20.08 -0.67
N VAL A 213 2.09 18.94 -1.18
CA VAL A 213 0.68 18.54 -0.98
C VAL A 213 0.44 18.20 0.50
N PRO A 214 -0.58 18.80 1.14
CA PRO A 214 -0.95 18.45 2.50
C PRO A 214 -1.34 16.98 2.65
N ILE A 215 -0.93 16.39 3.77
CA ILE A 215 -1.30 15.04 4.18
C ILE A 215 -2.21 15.14 5.39
N HIS A 216 -3.36 14.46 5.33
CA HIS A 216 -4.29 14.30 6.43
C HIS A 216 -4.19 12.88 6.97
N ILE A 217 -3.63 12.74 8.17
CA ILE A 217 -3.67 11.48 8.89
C ILE A 217 -5.12 11.22 9.30
N VAL A 218 -5.73 10.21 8.71
CA VAL A 218 -7.07 9.74 9.05
C VAL A 218 -6.94 8.65 10.10
N LEU A 219 -7.30 8.99 11.34
CA LEU A 219 -7.17 8.11 12.49
C LEU A 219 -8.55 7.66 13.01
N PRO A 220 -9.09 6.51 12.57
CA PRO A 220 -10.19 5.85 13.26
C PRO A 220 -9.75 5.42 14.66
N TYR A 221 -10.46 5.86 15.70
CA TYR A 221 -10.10 5.61 17.10
C TYR A 221 -11.28 5.07 17.91
N SER A 222 -11.00 4.03 18.72
CA SER A 222 -11.90 3.60 19.80
C SER A 222 -11.12 2.89 20.91
N ASN A 223 -11.40 3.29 22.15
CA ASN A 223 -11.04 2.65 23.43
C ASN A 223 -9.57 2.21 23.59
N ARG A 224 -8.61 3.07 23.23
CA ARG A 224 -7.16 2.81 23.38
C ARG A 224 -6.41 4.01 24.01
N PRO A 225 -6.76 4.43 25.24
CA PRO A 225 -6.29 5.71 25.80
C PRO A 225 -4.77 5.83 25.96
N ARG A 226 -4.08 4.73 26.31
CA ARG A 226 -2.61 4.72 26.42
C ARG A 226 -1.94 4.86 25.05
N ARG A 227 -2.47 4.19 24.02
CA ARG A 227 -1.95 4.26 22.65
C ARG A 227 -2.21 5.63 22.05
N LEU A 228 -3.39 6.21 22.29
CA LEU A 228 -3.69 7.58 21.89
C LEU A 228 -2.68 8.58 22.46
N ALA A 229 -2.39 8.49 23.76
CA ALA A 229 -1.40 9.38 24.38
C ALA A 229 -0.01 9.24 23.73
N ALA A 230 0.44 8.01 23.45
CA ALA A 230 1.72 7.76 22.78
C ALA A 230 1.73 8.30 21.34
N PHE A 231 0.65 8.09 20.59
CA PHE A 231 0.49 8.55 19.22
C PHE A 231 0.50 10.08 19.12
N LEU A 232 -0.27 10.76 19.97
CA LEU A 232 -0.31 12.23 20.02
C LEU A 232 1.03 12.81 20.47
N SER A 233 1.73 12.18 21.42
CA SER A 233 3.08 12.59 21.83
C SER A 233 4.10 12.47 20.71
N MET A 234 4.00 11.41 19.90
CA MET A 234 4.84 11.24 18.72
C MET A 234 4.58 12.35 17.70
N LEU A 235 3.32 12.68 17.42
CA LEU A 235 3.00 13.77 16.50
C LEU A 235 3.40 15.14 17.05
N ASP A 236 3.25 15.41 18.34
CA ASP A 236 3.75 16.65 18.96
C ASP A 236 5.26 16.83 18.74
N THR A 237 6.00 15.73 18.90
CA THR A 237 7.45 15.71 18.66
C THR A 237 7.77 15.95 17.20
N TYR A 238 7.05 15.29 16.29
CA TYR A 238 7.21 15.48 14.85
C TYR A 238 6.96 16.94 14.44
N PHE A 239 5.82 17.52 14.86
CA PHE A 239 5.47 18.91 14.54
C PHE A 239 6.46 19.92 15.12
N ARG A 240 7.01 19.65 16.31
CA ARG A 240 8.04 20.48 16.92
C ARG A 240 9.33 20.48 16.10
N ALA A 241 9.75 19.30 15.63
CA ALA A 241 10.99 19.11 14.90
C ALA A 241 10.90 19.66 13.47
N THR A 242 9.82 19.36 12.75
CA THR A 242 9.69 19.69 11.33
C THR A 242 9.08 21.05 11.07
N ARG A 243 8.31 21.58 12.05
CA ARG A 243 7.44 22.75 11.87
C ARG A 243 6.55 22.65 10.61
N SER A 244 6.17 21.44 10.23
CA SER A 244 5.38 21.21 9.01
C SER A 244 4.01 21.86 9.12
N ASP A 245 3.63 22.60 8.08
CA ASP A 245 2.28 23.10 7.86
C ASP A 245 1.50 22.25 6.84
N PHE A 246 2.11 21.16 6.36
CA PHE A 246 1.56 20.25 5.35
C PHE A 246 1.16 18.89 5.93
N LEU A 247 1.04 18.79 7.25
CA LEU A 247 0.56 17.60 7.93
C LEU A 247 -0.54 17.98 8.92
N HIS A 248 -1.68 17.33 8.78
CA HIS A 248 -2.84 17.47 9.64
C HIS A 248 -3.28 16.10 10.15
N ILE A 249 -4.04 16.06 11.23
CA ILE A 249 -4.63 14.84 11.77
C ILE A 249 -6.12 15.04 12.00
N ILE A 250 -6.89 14.08 11.51
CA ILE A 250 -8.33 13.96 11.71
C ILE A 250 -8.58 12.67 12.49
N ILE A 251 -8.99 12.82 13.75
CA ILE A 251 -9.36 11.69 14.61
C ILE A 251 -10.86 11.51 14.53
N CYS A 252 -11.31 10.35 14.07
CA CYS A 252 -12.73 10.00 14.03
C CYS A 252 -13.01 8.93 15.09
N THR A 253 -13.87 9.28 16.05
CA THR A 253 -14.16 8.47 17.25
C THR A 253 -15.66 8.42 17.52
N THR A 254 -16.10 7.63 18.49
CA THR A 254 -17.50 7.69 18.96
C THR A 254 -17.82 9.05 19.60
N GLU A 255 -19.09 9.48 19.60
CA GLU A 255 -19.52 10.72 20.28
C GLU A 255 -19.15 10.71 21.76
N GLN A 256 -19.29 9.56 22.43
CA GLN A 256 -18.98 9.37 23.84
C GLN A 256 -17.49 9.62 24.14
N GLU A 257 -16.60 9.23 23.22
CA GLU A 257 -15.15 9.36 23.39
C GLU A 257 -14.61 10.73 22.90
N LYS A 258 -15.39 11.50 22.14
CA LYS A 258 -14.94 12.75 21.50
C LYS A 258 -14.33 13.75 22.48
N ALA A 259 -15.03 14.02 23.59
CA ALA A 259 -14.56 14.97 24.61
C ALA A 259 -13.24 14.52 25.24
N PHE A 260 -13.08 13.22 25.48
CA PHE A 260 -11.84 12.63 25.99
C PHE A 260 -10.69 12.80 25.00
N VAL A 261 -10.92 12.51 23.72
CA VAL A 261 -9.90 12.65 22.66
C VAL A 261 -9.45 14.11 22.52
N ILE A 262 -10.39 15.07 22.52
CA ILE A 262 -10.09 16.50 22.50
C ILE A 262 -9.24 16.89 23.71
N ALA A 263 -9.64 16.47 24.91
CA ALA A 263 -8.90 16.76 26.14
C ALA A 263 -7.48 16.18 26.12
N LYS A 264 -7.27 15.01 25.50
CA LYS A 264 -5.93 14.45 25.28
C LYS A 264 -5.12 15.27 24.28
N GLY A 265 -5.71 15.64 23.14
CA GLY A 265 -5.07 16.50 22.13
C GLY A 265 -4.56 17.81 22.71
N ARG A 266 -5.38 18.50 23.52
CA ARG A 266 -5.04 19.78 24.16
C ARG A 266 -3.83 19.75 25.10
N LYS A 267 -3.39 18.56 25.55
CA LYS A 267 -2.17 18.42 26.38
C LYS A 267 -0.88 18.59 25.57
N HIS A 268 -0.96 18.54 24.23
CA HIS A 268 0.16 18.59 23.32
C HIS A 268 0.21 19.96 22.62
N LYS A 269 1.23 20.76 22.91
CA LYS A 269 1.31 22.17 22.48
C LYS A 269 1.30 22.34 20.96
N GLN A 270 1.84 21.38 20.21
CA GLN A 270 1.94 21.46 18.76
C GLN A 270 0.67 20.99 18.03
N LEU A 271 -0.27 20.34 18.74
CA LEU A 271 -1.56 19.90 18.20
C LEU A 271 -2.61 21.02 18.34
N THR A 272 -2.39 22.11 17.61
CA THR A 272 -3.31 23.25 17.55
C THR A 272 -4.60 22.89 16.82
N SER A 273 -5.63 23.75 16.91
CA SER A 273 -6.89 23.58 16.15
C SER A 273 -6.69 23.57 14.62
N ALA A 274 -5.59 24.12 14.12
CA ALA A 274 -5.22 24.08 12.70
C ALA A 274 -4.62 22.73 12.27
N ARG A 275 -4.06 21.96 13.22
CA ARG A 275 -3.40 20.68 12.94
C ARG A 275 -4.22 19.47 13.37
N LEU A 276 -5.07 19.59 14.39
CA LEU A 276 -5.88 18.51 14.93
C LEU A 276 -7.38 18.82 14.82
N THR A 277 -8.08 17.97 14.09
CA THR A 277 -9.54 17.91 14.03
C THR A 277 -10.03 16.63 14.70
N VAL A 278 -11.03 16.73 15.56
CA VAL A 278 -11.69 15.57 16.18
C VAL A 278 -13.15 15.57 15.79
N ILE A 279 -13.58 14.52 15.09
CA ILE A 279 -14.95 14.34 14.62
C ILE A 279 -15.54 13.05 15.19
N SER A 280 -16.84 12.92 15.01
CA SER A 280 -17.58 11.77 15.49
C SER A 280 -17.97 10.87 14.31
N SER A 281 -17.81 9.57 14.51
CA SER A 281 -18.25 8.53 13.58
C SER A 281 -19.75 8.35 13.70
N LYS A 282 -20.44 8.16 12.57
CA LYS A 282 -21.85 7.78 12.57
C LYS A 282 -22.10 6.34 13.06
N GLY A 283 -21.04 5.54 13.16
CA GLY A 283 -21.14 4.13 13.50
C GLY A 283 -21.75 3.28 12.38
N ASP A 284 -21.76 1.96 12.59
CA ASP A 284 -22.42 1.01 11.69
C ASP A 284 -23.96 1.05 11.86
N ALA A 285 -24.66 0.12 11.20
CA ALA A 285 -26.12 0.00 11.28
C ALA A 285 -26.67 -0.25 12.71
N LYS A 286 -25.81 -0.57 13.68
CA LYS A 286 -26.16 -0.75 15.10
C LYS A 286 -25.65 0.42 15.96
N ASN A 287 -25.27 1.54 15.36
CA ASN A 287 -24.64 2.68 16.03
C ASN A 287 -23.37 2.29 16.81
N SER A 288 -22.71 1.20 16.42
CA SER A 288 -21.45 0.75 17.02
C SER A 288 -20.27 1.29 16.22
N PHE A 289 -19.12 1.46 16.87
CA PHE A 289 -17.91 1.89 16.16
C PHE A 289 -17.58 0.93 15.01
N SER A 290 -17.30 1.50 13.83
CA SER A 290 -16.80 0.77 12.67
C SER A 290 -15.62 1.53 12.06
N ARG A 291 -14.48 0.85 11.87
CA ARG A 291 -13.26 1.45 11.29
C ARG A 291 -13.53 2.02 9.91
N ALA A 292 -14.20 1.26 9.04
CA ALA A 292 -14.53 1.69 7.67
C ALA A 292 -15.39 2.97 7.68
N VAL A 293 -16.43 3.01 8.52
CA VAL A 293 -17.31 4.19 8.65
C VAL A 293 -16.53 5.38 9.19
N ALA A 294 -15.68 5.19 10.20
CA ALA A 294 -14.86 6.25 10.76
C ALA A 294 -13.85 6.82 9.75
N VAL A 295 -13.20 5.96 8.94
CA VAL A 295 -12.31 6.40 7.85
C VAL A 295 -13.09 7.20 6.81
N ARG A 296 -14.26 6.73 6.39
CA ARG A 296 -15.11 7.43 5.43
C ARG A 296 -15.60 8.78 5.96
N ASP A 297 -16.02 8.85 7.22
CA ASP A 297 -16.51 10.09 7.81
C ASP A 297 -15.36 11.10 7.99
N ALA A 298 -14.15 10.64 8.35
CA ALA A 298 -12.94 11.46 8.35
C ALA A 298 -12.58 11.95 6.94
N ALA A 299 -12.71 11.09 5.92
CA ALA A 299 -12.43 11.41 4.54
C ALA A 299 -13.19 12.66 4.06
N LYS A 300 -14.43 12.85 4.50
CA LYS A 300 -15.26 14.02 4.13
C LYS A 300 -14.66 15.37 4.56
N ASN A 301 -13.73 15.36 5.50
CA ASN A 301 -13.02 16.53 6.01
C ASN A 301 -11.66 16.73 5.36
N VAL A 302 -11.27 15.87 4.42
CA VAL A 302 -10.05 16.01 3.62
C VAL A 302 -10.43 16.65 2.28
N PRO A 303 -9.74 17.71 1.81
CA PRO A 303 -9.94 18.25 0.48
C PRO A 303 -9.69 17.20 -0.62
N ARG A 304 -10.49 17.21 -1.69
CA ARG A 304 -10.46 16.20 -2.76
C ARG A 304 -9.08 16.05 -3.42
N ASP A 305 -8.32 17.13 -3.46
CA ASP A 305 -7.05 17.25 -4.16
C ASP A 305 -5.83 17.10 -3.25
N GLU A 306 -6.05 16.67 -2.01
CA GLU A 306 -5.04 16.42 -0.98
C GLU A 306 -4.96 14.93 -0.63
N ILE A 307 -3.89 14.57 0.08
CA ILE A 307 -3.56 13.18 0.41
C ILE A 307 -4.16 12.84 1.77
N MET A 308 -4.77 11.66 1.86
CA MET A 308 -5.09 11.03 3.13
C MET A 308 -4.13 9.87 3.41
N PHE A 309 -3.62 9.82 4.64
CA PHE A 309 -2.88 8.69 5.17
C PHE A 309 -3.73 8.00 6.24
N VAL A 310 -4.29 6.84 5.91
CA VAL A 310 -5.05 6.04 6.89
C VAL A 310 -4.05 5.41 7.85
N SER A 311 -4.26 5.57 9.16
CA SER A 311 -3.38 5.04 10.20
C SER A 311 -4.16 4.48 11.36
N ASP A 312 -3.53 3.58 12.11
CA ASP A 312 -4.03 3.10 13.38
C ASP A 312 -3.29 3.78 14.54
N VAL A 313 -3.90 3.76 15.74
CA VAL A 313 -3.40 4.49 16.93
C VAL A 313 -2.18 3.82 17.59
N ASP A 314 -1.92 2.57 17.27
CA ASP A 314 -0.81 1.76 17.76
C ASP A 314 0.40 1.75 16.80
N MET A 315 0.35 2.59 15.76
CA MET A 315 1.46 2.83 14.85
C MET A 315 2.44 3.85 15.44
N ARG A 316 3.72 3.55 15.31
CA ARG A 316 4.83 4.48 15.51
C ARG A 316 5.44 4.80 14.16
N MET A 317 5.39 6.08 13.80
CA MET A 317 5.94 6.64 12.57
C MET A 317 7.26 7.38 12.88
N ARG A 318 8.27 7.16 12.05
CA ARG A 318 9.61 7.78 12.16
C ARG A 318 10.22 7.97 10.79
N GLY A 319 11.34 8.68 10.71
CA GLY A 319 12.04 8.88 9.44
C GLY A 319 11.15 9.63 8.46
N GLU A 320 11.04 9.10 7.24
CA GLU A 320 10.46 9.79 6.09
C GLU A 320 9.08 9.24 5.67
N VAL A 321 8.31 8.62 6.57
CA VAL A 321 7.01 8.00 6.21
C VAL A 321 6.07 8.97 5.48
N PHE A 322 5.99 10.23 5.92
CA PHE A 322 5.09 11.20 5.32
C PHE A 322 5.62 11.74 3.99
N GLU A 323 6.92 11.91 3.86
CA GLU A 323 7.59 12.24 2.61
C GLU A 323 7.39 11.12 1.60
N ASN A 324 7.62 9.86 1.99
CA ASN A 324 7.38 8.68 1.16
C ASN A 324 5.90 8.55 0.77
N CYS A 325 4.97 8.85 1.68
CA CYS A 325 3.54 8.95 1.37
C CYS A 325 3.27 9.97 0.26
N ARG A 326 3.81 11.19 0.37
CA ARG A 326 3.66 12.24 -0.64
C ARG A 326 4.28 11.86 -1.98
N THR A 327 5.52 11.40 -1.95
CA THR A 327 6.34 11.09 -3.13
C THR A 327 5.77 9.90 -3.91
N ASN A 328 5.23 8.90 -3.21
CA ASN A 328 4.72 7.68 -3.83
C ASN A 328 3.19 7.70 -4.10
N THR A 329 2.51 8.83 -3.94
CA THR A 329 1.06 8.95 -4.18
C THR A 329 0.79 9.94 -5.31
N MET A 330 0.15 9.48 -6.37
CA MET A 330 -0.08 10.27 -7.58
C MET A 330 -1.57 10.26 -7.93
N LYS A 331 -2.15 11.47 -8.00
CA LYS A 331 -3.58 11.65 -8.21
C LYS A 331 -4.04 10.95 -9.47
N GLY A 332 -5.06 10.11 -9.37
CA GLY A 332 -5.69 9.40 -10.47
C GLY A 332 -4.83 8.29 -11.11
N SER A 333 -3.69 7.93 -10.52
CA SER A 333 -2.78 6.96 -11.15
C SER A 333 -2.00 6.05 -10.20
N GLN A 334 -1.73 6.45 -8.94
CA GLN A 334 -1.09 5.56 -7.96
C GLN A 334 -1.47 5.84 -6.53
N VAL A 335 -1.60 4.74 -5.80
CA VAL A 335 -1.73 4.70 -4.34
C VAL A 335 -0.59 3.91 -3.71
N TRP A 336 -0.20 4.31 -2.50
CA TRP A 336 0.87 3.67 -1.75
C TRP A 336 0.32 2.91 -0.53
N PHE A 337 0.61 1.62 -0.46
CA PHE A 337 0.23 0.73 0.64
C PHE A 337 1.51 0.25 1.36
N PRO A 338 2.01 1.02 2.34
CA PRO A 338 3.20 0.65 3.09
C PRO A 338 2.98 -0.64 3.89
N VAL A 339 3.98 -1.52 3.83
CA VAL A 339 4.07 -2.72 4.64
C VAL A 339 4.79 -2.35 5.93
N MET A 340 4.09 -2.46 7.05
CA MET A 340 4.62 -2.12 8.37
C MET A 340 5.45 -3.26 8.98
N PHE A 341 6.37 -2.89 9.88
CA PHE A 341 7.06 -3.84 10.74
C PHE A 341 6.30 -4.00 12.07
N SER A 342 5.93 -5.22 12.44
CA SER A 342 5.27 -5.52 13.71
C SER A 342 6.27 -6.11 14.68
N LEU A 343 6.48 -5.41 15.79
CA LEU A 343 7.36 -5.89 16.86
C LEU A 343 6.70 -7.05 17.61
N TYR A 344 7.53 -7.96 18.11
CA TYR A 344 7.15 -8.95 19.12
C TYR A 344 7.13 -8.31 20.52
N PRO A 345 6.62 -8.99 21.57
CA PRO A 345 6.50 -8.41 22.91
C PRO A 345 7.81 -7.86 23.47
N TYR A 346 8.93 -8.50 23.13
CA TYR A 346 10.29 -8.15 23.56
C TYR A 346 11.10 -7.40 22.49
N GLY A 347 10.51 -7.18 21.30
CA GLY A 347 11.21 -6.63 20.15
C GLY A 347 11.60 -5.15 20.33
N LYS A 348 12.81 -4.80 19.89
CA LYS A 348 13.36 -3.42 20.02
C LYS A 348 13.91 -2.86 18.70
N SER A 349 14.21 -3.71 17.73
CA SER A 349 14.85 -3.38 16.46
C SER A 349 14.07 -3.91 15.25
N LEU A 350 14.47 -3.48 14.06
CA LEU A 350 13.96 -4.00 12.78
C LEU A 350 14.74 -5.27 12.40
N SER A 351 14.66 -6.34 13.20
CA SER A 351 15.31 -7.62 12.92
C SER A 351 14.31 -8.77 13.04
N SER A 352 14.53 -9.90 12.38
CA SER A 352 13.56 -11.01 12.45
C SER A 352 13.44 -11.62 13.84
N ARG A 353 14.43 -11.41 14.71
CA ARG A 353 14.35 -11.81 16.12
C ARG A 353 13.36 -10.94 16.88
N ASP A 354 13.26 -9.66 16.54
CA ASP A 354 12.46 -8.65 17.23
C ASP A 354 11.09 -8.38 16.62
N GLY A 355 10.82 -8.85 15.39
CA GLY A 355 9.51 -8.68 14.77
C GLY A 355 9.42 -9.29 13.38
N MET A 356 8.40 -8.87 12.64
CA MET A 356 8.18 -9.31 11.26
C MET A 356 7.53 -8.22 10.40
N TRP A 357 7.83 -8.25 9.10
CA TRP A 357 7.10 -7.48 8.10
C TRP A 357 5.70 -8.05 7.88
N ARG A 358 4.67 -7.22 8.03
CA ARG A 358 3.28 -7.65 7.93
C ARG A 358 2.83 -7.61 6.47
N ARG A 359 3.26 -8.57 5.65
CA ARG A 359 2.88 -8.64 4.21
C ARG A 359 1.37 -8.53 3.96
N SER A 360 0.57 -8.98 4.91
CA SER A 360 -0.89 -8.91 4.89
C SER A 360 -1.48 -7.60 5.42
N SER A 361 -0.68 -6.56 5.67
CA SER A 361 -1.16 -5.28 6.21
C SER A 361 -1.60 -4.35 5.08
N TYR A 362 -2.91 -4.12 4.98
CA TYR A 362 -3.50 -3.19 4.02
C TYR A 362 -4.10 -1.95 4.72
N GLY A 363 -4.15 -1.97 6.05
CA GLY A 363 -4.81 -0.93 6.87
C GLY A 363 -4.18 0.46 6.79
N MET A 364 -2.88 0.55 6.51
CA MET A 364 -2.22 1.82 6.25
C MET A 364 -2.08 2.02 4.75
N ALA A 365 -2.60 3.15 4.28
CA ALA A 365 -2.62 3.48 2.87
C ALA A 365 -2.56 5.00 2.70
N CYS A 366 -1.81 5.43 1.70
CA CYS A 366 -1.66 6.80 1.28
C CYS A 366 -2.28 6.95 -0.12
N MET A 367 -3.27 7.83 -0.23
CA MET A 367 -4.05 8.03 -1.45
C MET A 367 -4.63 9.43 -1.50
N TYR A 368 -4.93 9.94 -2.70
CA TYR A 368 -5.72 11.16 -2.78
C TYR A 368 -7.15 10.91 -2.33
N ARG A 369 -7.75 11.91 -1.68
CA ARG A 369 -9.16 11.84 -1.27
C ARG A 369 -10.09 11.56 -2.45
N SER A 370 -9.84 12.18 -3.60
CA SER A 370 -10.58 11.95 -4.85
C SER A 370 -10.42 10.54 -5.40
N ASP A 371 -9.25 9.92 -5.22
CA ASP A 371 -9.01 8.54 -5.64
C ASP A 371 -9.74 7.56 -4.75
N PHE A 372 -9.76 7.80 -3.44
CA PHE A 372 -10.58 7.04 -2.48
C PHE A 372 -12.07 7.08 -2.84
N ASP A 373 -12.61 8.24 -3.26
CA ASP A 373 -14.00 8.34 -3.75
C ASP A 373 -14.21 7.51 -5.03
N LYS A 374 -13.27 7.60 -5.98
CA LYS A 374 -13.42 6.98 -7.31
C LYS A 374 -13.52 5.46 -7.24
N VAL A 375 -12.85 4.84 -6.28
CA VAL A 375 -12.92 3.38 -6.05
C VAL A 375 -14.08 2.95 -5.15
N GLY A 376 -14.90 3.89 -4.67
CA GLY A 376 -16.14 3.62 -3.94
C GLY A 376 -16.15 4.13 -2.48
N GLY A 377 -15.01 4.46 -1.90
CA GLY A 377 -14.92 5.16 -0.61
C GLY A 377 -15.60 4.47 0.58
N PHE A 378 -15.63 3.12 0.60
CA PHE A 378 -16.42 2.30 1.52
C PHE A 378 -17.95 2.49 1.45
N GLY A 379 -18.47 3.17 0.43
CA GLY A 379 -19.90 3.37 0.22
C GLY A 379 -20.61 2.19 -0.47
N GLY A 380 -21.94 2.23 -0.49
CA GLY A 380 -22.77 1.29 -1.24
C GLY A 380 -23.14 0.03 -0.44
N HIS A 381 -23.34 -1.09 -1.15
CA HIS A 381 -23.79 -2.35 -0.53
C HIS A 381 -22.78 -2.95 0.46
N GLU A 382 -21.49 -2.66 0.29
CA GLU A 382 -20.40 -3.17 1.14
C GLU A 382 -20.40 -2.56 2.54
N GLU A 383 -20.95 -1.35 2.71
CA GLU A 383 -21.05 -0.69 4.01
C GLU A 383 -21.77 -1.55 5.05
N ARG A 384 -22.80 -2.29 4.61
CA ARG A 384 -23.57 -3.21 5.46
C ARG A 384 -22.72 -4.36 6.04
N ARG A 385 -21.55 -4.62 5.46
CA ARG A 385 -20.63 -5.69 5.86
C ARG A 385 -19.58 -5.22 6.88
N PHE A 386 -19.37 -3.92 7.05
CA PHE A 386 -18.35 -3.37 7.93
C PHE A 386 -18.85 -3.18 9.36
N GLN A 387 -18.73 -4.23 10.18
CA GLN A 387 -19.04 -4.20 11.61
C GLN A 387 -17.73 -4.25 12.41
N GLY A 388 -17.49 -3.25 13.27
CA GLY A 388 -16.29 -3.20 14.09
C GLY A 388 -15.01 -2.96 13.29
N TRP A 389 -14.13 -3.96 13.27
CA TRP A 389 -12.77 -3.87 12.74
C TRP A 389 -12.43 -5.07 11.85
N GLY A 390 -11.91 -4.80 10.64
CA GLY A 390 -11.27 -5.79 9.78
C GLY A 390 -12.00 -6.04 8.45
N SER A 391 -11.20 -6.47 7.46
CA SER A 391 -11.58 -6.76 6.07
C SER A 391 -11.83 -5.55 5.18
N GLU A 392 -12.10 -4.36 5.74
CA GLU A 392 -12.32 -3.16 4.95
C GLU A 392 -11.05 -2.73 4.20
N ASP A 393 -9.89 -2.90 4.84
CA ASP A 393 -8.59 -2.59 4.26
C ASP A 393 -8.25 -3.48 3.07
N VAL A 394 -8.56 -4.78 3.18
CA VAL A 394 -8.45 -5.76 2.09
C VAL A 394 -9.37 -5.40 0.93
N ILE A 395 -10.60 -4.98 1.23
CA ILE A 395 -11.57 -4.56 0.21
C ILE A 395 -11.06 -3.32 -0.53
N LEU A 396 -10.61 -2.29 0.18
CA LEU A 396 -10.07 -1.09 -0.44
C LEU A 396 -8.85 -1.39 -1.32
N TYR A 397 -7.93 -2.21 -0.80
CA TYR A 397 -6.77 -2.66 -1.57
C TYR A 397 -7.19 -3.37 -2.86
N ASN A 398 -8.15 -4.29 -2.79
CA ASN A 398 -8.66 -5.00 -3.96
C ASN A 398 -9.32 -4.06 -4.97
N GLN A 399 -10.08 -3.06 -4.50
CA GLN A 399 -10.72 -2.06 -5.36
C GLN A 399 -9.70 -1.24 -6.14
N PHE A 400 -8.58 -0.85 -5.51
CA PHE A 400 -7.48 -0.19 -6.22
C PHE A 400 -6.74 -1.15 -7.15
N ARG A 401 -6.36 -2.33 -6.66
CA ARG A 401 -5.61 -3.34 -7.43
C ARG A 401 -6.33 -3.74 -8.72
N ASP A 402 -7.64 -3.95 -8.63
CA ASP A 402 -8.46 -4.42 -9.75
C ASP A 402 -8.91 -3.26 -10.66
N ASN A 403 -8.63 -2.02 -10.30
CA ASN A 403 -8.94 -0.86 -11.13
C ASN A 403 -7.76 -0.55 -12.07
N PRO A 404 -7.96 -0.62 -13.40
CA PRO A 404 -6.87 -0.44 -14.38
C PRO A 404 -6.27 0.97 -14.38
N ASP A 405 -6.95 1.96 -13.80
CA ASP A 405 -6.47 3.34 -13.72
C ASP A 405 -5.38 3.52 -12.66
N TYR A 406 -5.24 2.57 -11.72
CA TYR A 406 -4.35 2.71 -10.57
C TYR A 406 -3.24 1.66 -10.53
N ALA A 407 -2.00 2.14 -10.39
CA ALA A 407 -0.90 1.36 -9.86
C ALA A 407 -1.00 1.27 -8.33
N VAL A 408 -0.72 0.09 -7.77
CA VAL A 408 -0.67 -0.09 -6.31
C VAL A 408 0.76 -0.40 -5.89
N LEU A 409 1.43 0.61 -5.33
CA LEU A 409 2.78 0.42 -4.79
C LEU A 409 2.69 -0.17 -3.38
N ARG A 410 3.12 -1.42 -3.24
CA ARG A 410 3.38 -2.04 -1.94
C ARG A 410 4.89 -2.11 -1.70
N ALA A 411 5.33 -1.62 -0.56
CA ALA A 411 6.74 -1.61 -0.20
C ALA A 411 6.94 -1.64 1.31
N LEU A 412 8.06 -2.19 1.78
CA LEU A 412 8.40 -2.18 3.20
C LEU A 412 8.73 -0.74 3.62
N GLU A 413 8.14 -0.27 4.71
CA GLU A 413 8.39 1.06 5.26
C GLU A 413 9.05 0.95 6.64
N PRO A 414 10.39 1.06 6.74
CA PRO A 414 11.15 0.99 8.00
C PRO A 414 10.72 2.01 9.05
N GLY A 415 10.21 3.15 8.62
CA GLY A 415 9.68 4.18 9.49
C GLY A 415 8.34 3.82 10.13
N LEU A 416 7.65 2.77 9.67
CA LEU A 416 6.29 2.42 10.09
C LEU A 416 6.28 1.13 10.94
N LEU A 417 6.19 1.31 12.26
CA LEU A 417 6.24 0.21 13.23
C LEU A 417 4.92 0.05 13.96
N HIS A 418 4.39 -1.17 14.01
CA HIS A 418 3.31 -1.55 14.91
C HIS A 418 3.90 -1.96 16.25
N GLN A 419 3.56 -1.22 17.31
CA GLN A 419 3.99 -1.58 18.66
C GLN A 419 3.18 -2.77 19.16
N TRP A 420 3.88 -3.82 19.59
CA TRP A 420 3.21 -4.99 20.13
C TRP A 420 2.24 -4.64 21.26
N HIS A 421 1.10 -5.30 21.25
CA HIS A 421 0.14 -5.29 22.34
C HIS A 421 -0.63 -6.62 22.35
N SER A 422 -1.07 -7.02 23.54
CA SER A 422 -1.97 -8.16 23.66
C SER A 422 -3.28 -7.91 22.91
N LYS A 423 -3.84 -8.97 22.36
CA LYS A 423 -5.12 -8.97 21.65
C LYS A 423 -6.06 -9.96 22.32
N GLU A 424 -7.24 -9.50 22.67
CA GLU A 424 -8.31 -10.35 23.15
C GLU A 424 -9.17 -10.77 21.96
N CYS A 425 -9.21 -12.07 21.70
CA CYS A 425 -9.99 -12.62 20.59
C CYS A 425 -11.34 -13.12 21.11
N VAL A 426 -12.40 -12.38 20.83
CA VAL A 426 -13.77 -12.79 21.15
C VAL A 426 -14.16 -13.99 20.29
N ARG A 427 -14.81 -15.00 20.89
CA ARG A 427 -15.30 -16.19 20.16
C ARG A 427 -16.47 -15.82 19.25
N ASN A 428 -16.14 -15.42 18.02
CA ASN A 428 -17.08 -15.15 16.94
C ASN A 428 -16.52 -15.68 15.59
N LYS A 429 -17.17 -15.37 14.47
CA LYS A 429 -16.73 -15.81 13.13
C LYS A 429 -15.32 -15.36 12.72
N HIS A 430 -14.75 -14.35 13.39
CA HIS A 430 -13.40 -13.81 13.18
C HIS A 430 -12.38 -14.31 14.19
N TYR A 431 -12.77 -15.17 15.14
CA TYR A 431 -11.88 -15.67 16.20
C TYR A 431 -10.61 -16.31 15.65
N LYS A 432 -10.73 -17.15 14.61
CA LYS A 432 -9.57 -17.81 13.98
C LYS A 432 -8.60 -16.81 13.35
N ASP A 433 -9.12 -15.78 12.68
CA ASP A 433 -8.30 -14.73 12.05
C ASP A 433 -7.58 -13.87 13.11
N CYS A 434 -8.27 -13.57 14.22
CA CYS A 434 -7.68 -12.89 15.37
C CYS A 434 -6.57 -13.75 16.03
N MET A 435 -6.85 -15.02 16.32
CA MET A 435 -5.87 -15.93 16.95
C MET A 435 -4.67 -16.19 16.05
N ARG A 436 -4.87 -16.32 14.73
CA ARG A 436 -3.75 -16.38 13.77
C ARG A 436 -2.83 -15.17 13.93
N THR A 437 -3.40 -13.98 14.07
CA THR A 437 -2.62 -12.77 14.31
C THR A 437 -1.85 -12.82 15.63
N VAL A 438 -2.48 -13.33 16.70
CA VAL A 438 -1.80 -13.55 17.99
C VAL A 438 -0.61 -14.46 17.81
N TYR A 439 -0.80 -15.66 17.27
CA TYR A 439 0.28 -16.66 17.09
C TYR A 439 1.41 -16.17 16.19
N MET A 440 1.10 -15.41 15.14
CA MET A 440 2.14 -14.81 14.30
C MET A 440 2.94 -13.72 15.02
N THR A 441 2.51 -13.21 16.17
CA THR A 441 3.15 -12.06 16.85
C THR A 441 3.62 -12.36 18.27
N ILE A 442 3.62 -13.63 18.70
CA ILE A 442 4.12 -13.98 20.04
C ILE A 442 5.65 -13.90 20.12
N GLY A 443 6.34 -14.06 18.99
CA GLY A 443 7.79 -14.08 18.94
C GLY A 443 8.33 -14.67 17.63
N SER A 444 9.64 -14.55 17.42
CA SER A 444 10.32 -15.27 16.34
C SER A 444 10.32 -16.77 16.63
N GLN A 445 10.41 -17.60 15.59
CA GLN A 445 10.42 -19.06 15.75
C GLN A 445 11.56 -19.52 16.67
N GLU A 446 12.75 -18.94 16.51
CA GLU A 446 13.93 -19.21 17.34
C GLU A 446 13.67 -18.85 18.80
N ALA A 447 13.26 -17.61 19.09
CA ALA A 447 13.04 -17.17 20.46
C ALA A 447 11.88 -17.90 21.15
N VAL A 448 10.82 -18.27 20.42
CA VAL A 448 9.74 -19.08 20.98
C VAL A 448 10.25 -20.49 21.30
N ALA A 449 11.08 -21.10 20.43
CA ALA A 449 11.68 -22.40 20.68
C ALA A 449 12.62 -22.38 21.90
N GLU A 450 13.46 -21.35 22.04
CA GLU A 450 14.30 -21.11 23.23
C GLU A 450 13.44 -21.04 24.50
N LEU A 451 12.39 -20.20 24.51
CA LEU A 451 11.48 -20.06 25.66
C LEU A 451 10.74 -21.37 26.00
N MET A 452 10.36 -22.17 24.99
CA MET A 452 9.74 -23.48 25.20
C MET A 452 10.73 -24.49 25.81
N ALA A 453 11.99 -24.48 25.36
CA ALA A 453 13.04 -25.32 25.91
C ALA A 453 13.34 -24.96 27.38
N ASP A 454 13.46 -23.67 27.68
CA ASP A 454 13.67 -23.17 29.05
C ASP A 454 12.50 -23.53 29.98
N ALA A 455 11.27 -23.44 29.47
CA ALA A 455 10.06 -23.84 30.19
C ALA A 455 9.85 -25.37 30.24
N LYS A 456 10.76 -26.17 29.67
CA LYS A 456 10.69 -27.65 29.60
C LYS A 456 9.37 -28.16 29.00
N VAL A 457 8.86 -27.48 27.98
CA VAL A 457 7.64 -27.87 27.26
C VAL A 457 7.93 -29.12 26.42
N ASP A 458 7.24 -30.24 26.71
CA ASP A 458 7.31 -31.46 25.90
C ASP A 458 6.49 -31.29 24.60
N TYR A 459 7.10 -30.66 23.59
CA TYR A 459 6.46 -30.44 22.29
C TYR A 459 6.23 -31.75 21.52
N SER A 460 6.92 -32.84 21.87
CA SER A 460 6.76 -34.14 21.18
C SER A 460 5.33 -34.67 21.36
N ARG A 461 4.68 -34.40 22.50
CA ARG A 461 3.28 -34.76 22.74
C ARG A 461 2.29 -33.95 21.90
N LEU A 462 2.66 -32.73 21.49
CA LEU A 462 1.80 -31.87 20.68
C LEU A 462 1.82 -32.26 19.20
N THR A 463 2.94 -32.81 18.72
CA THR A 463 3.12 -33.18 17.30
C THR A 463 2.99 -34.68 17.05
N LYS A 464 3.07 -35.53 18.09
CA LYS A 464 2.88 -36.98 17.97
C LYS A 464 1.45 -37.29 17.53
N GLY A 465 1.30 -37.77 16.30
CA GLY A 465 0.01 -38.05 15.67
C GLY A 465 -0.60 -36.87 14.91
N ALA A 466 0.11 -35.75 14.78
CA ALA A 466 -0.30 -34.69 13.86
C ALA A 466 -0.24 -35.22 12.43
N LEU A 467 -1.39 -35.20 11.74
CA LEU A 467 -1.47 -35.48 10.31
C LEU A 467 -0.84 -34.30 9.54
N PRO A 468 -0.28 -34.53 8.34
CA PRO A 468 0.07 -33.45 7.43
C PRO A 468 -1.15 -32.53 7.26
N LEU A 469 -0.92 -31.22 7.44
CA LEU A 469 -1.95 -30.18 7.31
C LEU A 469 -2.34 -29.93 5.85
#